data_AF-A0AAX0KWW9-F1
#
_entry.id   AF-A0AAX0KWW9-F1
#
_cell.length_a   1.000
_cell.length_b   1.000
_cell.length_c   1.000
_cell.angle_alpha   90.00
_cell.angle_beta   90.00
_cell.angle_gamma   90.00
#
_symmetry.space_group_name_H-M   'P 1'
#
loop_
_entity.id
_entity.type
_entity.pdbx_description
1 polymer ?
#
loop_
_entity_poly.entity_id
_entity_poly.type
_entity_poly.pdbx_seq_one_letter_code
_entity_poly.pdbx_strand_id
1 'polypeptide(L)'
;MKNEMLSVAEATARIEAGDVMVVAGDEALLAQLPRGKWIGGTTVYFVTEEGGAMVRDKLFCTRFERATGAAQRWLEVGELPKISEGYAENGFTMIMIPAFSVAHSDFAVEGQGYPGLFDQPLAGWITGVHLDELGKRAPKVFDGATGVAHDEGAVLLHVELPDGVAADLDILNIFAQGEAEALTFTFPKAGFEAEVATVEGQEVNLARYITEHEIDTRLPLVANYAGTLVNVSIQEVDAEAGRVKFYAPVVEGVEYRLAQALGSYAQAFAEGAGGKGANEYSCNCILNYLYGELEGQRTGGFTGPVTFGEIAYILLNQTLVRMELHEGDAAA
;
A
#
# COMPACT_ATOMS: atom_id res chain seq x y z
N MET A 1 8.23 16.86 0.34
CA MET A 1 9.04 15.65 0.15
C MET A 1 9.65 15.69 -1.24
N LYS A 2 10.73 14.94 -1.48
CA LYS A 2 11.36 14.91 -2.80
C LYS A 2 11.46 13.48 -3.32
N ASN A 3 10.85 13.23 -4.49
CA ASN A 3 10.88 11.94 -5.17
C ASN A 3 11.92 11.97 -6.29
N GLU A 4 12.78 10.94 -6.37
CA GLU A 4 13.85 10.86 -7.35
C GLU A 4 14.06 9.40 -7.82
N MET A 5 14.29 9.21 -9.12
CA MET A 5 14.80 7.94 -9.67
C MET A 5 16.32 7.97 -9.71
N LEU A 6 16.97 7.25 -8.80
CA LEU A 6 18.40 7.29 -8.55
C LEU A 6 19.10 5.99 -8.92
N SER A 7 20.33 6.07 -9.40
CA SER A 7 21.25 4.95 -9.40
C SER A 7 21.67 4.59 -7.96
N VAL A 8 22.25 3.40 -7.76
CA VAL A 8 22.83 2.99 -6.47
C VAL A 8 23.86 4.00 -5.96
N ALA A 9 24.69 4.55 -6.84
CA ALA A 9 25.72 5.52 -6.48
C ALA A 9 25.10 6.85 -5.98
N GLU A 10 24.05 7.33 -6.65
CA GLU A 10 23.36 8.56 -6.24
C GLU A 10 22.59 8.35 -4.93
N ALA A 11 21.90 7.22 -4.77
CA ALA A 11 21.23 6.88 -3.52
C ALA A 11 22.21 6.72 -2.36
N THR A 12 23.38 6.12 -2.60
CA THR A 12 24.49 6.04 -1.62
C THR A 12 24.93 7.43 -1.19
N ALA A 13 25.13 8.37 -2.13
CA ALA A 13 25.53 9.72 -1.80
C ALA A 13 24.49 10.46 -0.93
N ARG A 14 23.18 10.22 -1.15
CA ARG A 14 22.10 10.73 -0.29
C ARG A 14 22.17 10.15 1.11
N ILE A 15 22.36 8.83 1.23
CA ILE A 15 22.47 8.13 2.51
C ILE A 15 23.67 8.65 3.31
N GLU A 16 24.84 8.80 2.67
CA GLU A 16 26.06 9.32 3.28
C GLU A 16 25.93 10.79 3.70
N ALA A 17 25.11 11.58 3.00
CA ALA A 17 24.76 12.94 3.40
C ALA A 17 23.85 12.99 4.65
N GLY A 18 23.34 11.85 5.11
CA GLY A 18 22.49 11.73 6.28
C GLY A 18 21.01 11.98 6.00
N ASP A 19 20.60 11.94 4.73
CA ASP A 19 19.21 12.12 4.32
C ASP A 19 18.30 11.02 4.91
N VAL A 20 17.11 11.41 5.37
CA VAL A 20 16.07 10.48 5.82
C VAL A 20 15.17 10.12 4.64
N MET A 21 15.05 8.82 4.32
CA MET A 21 14.39 8.38 3.09
C MET A 21 13.67 7.03 3.21
N VAL A 22 12.69 6.81 2.34
CA VAL A 22 12.25 5.46 1.96
C VAL A 22 12.73 5.12 0.55
N VAL A 23 13.03 3.85 0.30
CA VAL A 23 13.60 3.39 -0.97
C VAL A 23 12.83 2.20 -1.53
N ALA A 24 12.50 2.25 -2.81
CA ALA A 24 11.86 1.15 -3.53
C ALA A 24 12.72 0.71 -4.73
N GLY A 25 12.83 -0.60 -4.97
CA GLY A 25 13.65 -1.12 -6.06
C GLY A 25 13.82 -2.62 -6.08
N ASP A 26 14.59 -3.13 -7.04
CA ASP A 26 15.00 -4.54 -7.07
C ASP A 26 15.90 -4.85 -5.87
N GLU A 27 15.72 -6.03 -5.27
CA GLU A 27 16.52 -6.51 -4.13
C GLU A 27 18.03 -6.45 -4.41
N ALA A 28 18.47 -6.72 -5.65
CA ALA A 28 19.89 -6.68 -6.00
C ALA A 28 20.48 -5.26 -5.89
N LEU A 29 19.67 -4.21 -6.11
CA LEU A 29 20.11 -2.82 -5.95
C LEU A 29 20.02 -2.39 -4.49
N LEU A 30 18.93 -2.74 -3.80
CA LEU A 30 18.72 -2.41 -2.39
C LEU A 30 19.84 -3.00 -1.50
N ALA A 31 20.28 -4.23 -1.79
CA ALA A 31 21.35 -4.90 -1.06
C ALA A 31 22.74 -4.24 -1.20
N GLN A 32 22.91 -3.30 -2.14
CA GLN A 32 24.16 -2.56 -2.34
C GLN A 32 24.23 -1.26 -1.54
N LEU A 33 23.10 -0.79 -0.98
CA LEU A 33 23.04 0.49 -0.29
C LEU A 33 23.78 0.43 1.06
N PRO A 34 24.51 1.48 1.45
CA PRO A 34 25.15 1.55 2.75
C PRO A 34 24.10 1.72 3.86
N ARG A 35 24.54 1.48 5.10
CA ARG A 35 23.73 1.78 6.29
C ARG A 35 23.48 3.28 6.41
N GLY A 36 22.31 3.66 6.91
CA GLY A 36 21.95 5.05 7.21
C GLY A 36 20.49 5.18 7.63
N LYS A 37 19.90 6.37 7.43
CA LYS A 37 18.53 6.72 7.89
C LYS A 37 17.46 6.41 6.85
N TRP A 38 17.39 5.15 6.43
CA TRP A 38 16.38 4.71 5.47
C TRP A 38 15.79 3.34 5.80
N ILE A 39 14.66 3.04 5.17
CA ILE A 39 14.09 1.68 5.06
C ILE A 39 13.75 1.42 3.59
N GLY A 40 13.79 0.15 3.18
CA GLY A 40 13.58 -0.22 1.78
C GLY A 40 12.57 -1.33 1.59
N GLY A 41 11.94 -1.35 0.41
CA GLY A 41 10.95 -2.35 0.05
C GLY A 41 11.08 -2.76 -1.40
N THR A 42 11.03 -4.07 -1.66
CA THR A 42 11.16 -4.55 -3.03
C THR A 42 9.95 -4.18 -3.88
N THR A 43 10.22 -3.68 -5.09
CA THR A 43 9.28 -3.60 -6.22
C THR A 43 10.08 -3.17 -7.45
N VAL A 44 9.60 -3.52 -8.63
CA VAL A 44 10.20 -3.11 -9.91
C VAL A 44 9.22 -2.30 -10.76
N TYR A 45 8.05 -1.97 -10.23
CA TYR A 45 7.02 -1.21 -10.92
C TYR A 45 6.90 0.17 -10.28
N PHE A 46 6.81 1.21 -11.10
CA PHE A 46 6.77 2.60 -10.65
C PHE A 46 5.82 3.41 -11.51
N VAL A 47 5.27 4.48 -10.94
CA VAL A 47 4.80 5.63 -11.72
C VAL A 47 5.90 6.68 -11.66
N THR A 48 6.48 7.01 -12.81
CA THR A 48 7.55 8.00 -12.95
C THR A 48 7.02 9.29 -13.57
N GLU A 49 7.87 10.31 -13.72
CA GLU A 49 7.51 11.54 -14.43
C GLU A 49 7.13 11.29 -15.90
N GLU A 50 7.68 10.22 -16.50
CA GLU A 50 7.38 9.78 -17.87
C GLU A 50 6.16 8.84 -17.94
N GLY A 51 5.60 8.45 -16.80
CA GLY A 51 4.48 7.52 -16.67
C GLY A 51 4.84 6.21 -15.99
N GLY A 52 3.90 5.27 -15.96
CA GLY A 52 4.10 3.93 -15.42
C GLY A 52 5.21 3.18 -16.16
N ALA A 53 6.10 2.53 -15.43
CA ALA A 53 7.20 1.77 -16.00
C ALA A 53 7.65 0.64 -15.09
N MET A 54 8.12 -0.45 -15.70
CA MET A 54 8.94 -1.44 -15.02
C MET A 54 10.42 -1.05 -15.09
N VAL A 55 11.05 -0.81 -13.94
CA VAL A 55 12.44 -0.35 -13.83
C VAL A 55 13.23 -1.28 -12.91
N ARG A 56 14.38 -1.78 -13.37
CA ARG A 56 15.24 -2.73 -12.62
C ARG A 56 16.67 -2.25 -12.41
N ASP A 57 17.05 -1.12 -12.99
CA ASP A 57 18.40 -0.55 -12.97
C ASP A 57 18.52 0.74 -12.13
N LYS A 58 17.41 1.18 -11.54
CA LYS A 58 17.32 2.35 -10.66
C LYS A 58 16.47 2.07 -9.44
N LEU A 59 16.63 2.91 -8.44
CA LEU A 59 15.89 2.96 -7.18
C LEU A 59 14.98 4.19 -7.20
N PHE A 60 13.75 4.04 -6.72
CA PHE A 60 12.89 5.16 -6.42
C PHE A 60 13.12 5.57 -4.96
N CYS A 61 13.54 6.82 -4.74
CA CYS A 61 13.83 7.36 -3.42
C CYS A 61 12.87 8.51 -3.10
N THR A 62 12.18 8.43 -1.97
CA THR A 62 11.44 9.55 -1.39
C THR A 62 12.19 10.07 -0.18
N ARG A 63 12.64 11.32 -0.26
CA ARG A 63 13.37 12.02 0.80
C ARG A 63 12.46 12.95 1.61
N PHE A 64 12.60 12.85 2.92
CA PHE A 64 11.87 13.68 3.89
C PHE A 64 12.72 14.87 4.32
N GLU A 65 12.79 15.90 3.48
CA GLU A 65 13.70 17.05 3.69
C GLU A 65 13.46 17.86 4.96
N ARG A 66 12.24 17.79 5.53
CA ARG A 66 11.88 18.45 6.78
C ARG A 66 12.13 17.57 8.02
N ALA A 67 12.56 16.32 7.86
CA ALA A 67 12.79 15.43 9.00
C ALA A 67 13.93 15.96 9.88
N THR A 68 13.69 16.05 11.19
CA THR A 68 14.73 16.43 12.19
C THR A 68 15.43 15.22 12.77
N GLY A 69 14.77 14.06 12.74
CA GLY A 69 15.24 12.80 13.28
C GLY A 69 14.53 11.64 12.60
N ALA A 70 15.12 10.45 12.71
CA ALA A 70 14.46 9.22 12.31
C ALA A 70 15.04 8.01 13.05
N ALA A 71 14.18 7.06 13.36
CA ALA A 71 14.55 5.80 14.00
C ALA A 71 13.93 4.63 13.24
N GLN A 72 14.78 3.70 12.79
CA GLN A 72 14.33 2.45 12.21
C GLN A 72 14.06 1.39 13.26
N ARG A 73 13.09 0.54 12.96
CA ARG A 73 12.80 -0.65 13.76
C ARG A 73 12.29 -1.76 12.87
N TRP A 74 12.90 -2.94 12.96
CA TRP A 74 12.29 -4.15 12.43
C TRP A 74 11.50 -4.84 13.55
N LEU A 75 10.32 -5.32 13.20
CA LEU A 75 9.43 -6.10 14.07
C LEU A 75 9.23 -7.47 13.46
N GLU A 76 9.44 -8.52 14.26
CA GLU A 76 8.95 -9.84 13.91
C GLU A 76 7.41 -9.92 14.04
N VAL A 77 6.80 -10.99 13.51
CA VAL A 77 5.34 -11.18 13.46
C VAL A 77 4.69 -10.99 14.84
N GLY A 78 5.24 -11.63 15.88
CA GLY A 78 4.68 -11.56 17.24
C GLY A 78 4.80 -10.18 17.90
N GLU A 79 5.54 -9.25 17.29
CA GLU A 79 5.74 -7.90 17.79
C GLU A 79 4.96 -6.84 17.01
N LEU A 80 4.20 -7.20 15.98
CA LEU A 80 3.36 -6.25 15.23
C LEU A 80 2.40 -5.42 16.11
N PRO A 81 1.82 -5.93 17.21
CA PRO A 81 1.04 -5.10 18.13
C PRO A 81 1.81 -3.93 18.76
N LYS A 82 3.14 -3.90 18.62
CA LYS A 82 4.04 -2.85 19.11
C LYS A 82 4.42 -1.82 18.04
N ILE A 83 3.74 -1.75 16.90
CA ILE A 83 4.02 -0.76 15.83
C ILE A 83 4.07 0.69 16.37
N SER A 84 3.21 1.02 17.33
CA SER A 84 3.14 2.35 17.95
C SER A 84 4.29 2.68 18.90
N GLU A 85 5.04 1.67 19.36
CA GLU A 85 6.20 1.90 20.23
C GLU A 85 7.36 2.53 19.44
N GLY A 86 7.66 3.78 19.73
CA GLY A 86 8.69 4.55 19.03
C GLY A 86 8.13 5.69 18.18
N TYR A 87 6.80 5.84 18.12
CA TYR A 87 6.16 7.03 17.56
C TYR A 87 6.77 8.30 18.15
N ALA A 88 7.16 9.21 17.26
CA ALA A 88 7.62 10.55 17.62
C ALA A 88 6.44 11.41 18.12
N GLU A 89 6.70 12.29 19.09
CA GLU A 89 5.68 13.22 19.63
C GLU A 89 5.07 14.10 18.52
N ASN A 90 5.91 14.61 17.61
CA ASN A 90 5.49 15.21 16.35
C ASN A 90 6.19 14.51 15.19
N GLY A 91 5.43 13.82 14.35
CA GLY A 91 6.00 13.02 13.27
C GLY A 91 5.02 12.13 12.56
N PHE A 92 5.57 11.21 11.77
CA PHE A 92 4.83 10.13 11.12
C PHE A 92 5.70 8.87 11.08
N THR A 93 5.09 7.73 10.80
CA THR A 93 5.81 6.46 10.65
C THR A 93 5.62 5.92 9.24
N MET A 94 6.71 5.51 8.60
CA MET A 94 6.69 4.71 7.38
C MET A 94 6.78 3.22 7.72
N ILE A 95 5.94 2.38 7.14
CA ILE A 95 5.95 0.92 7.34
C ILE A 95 6.06 0.17 6.01
N MET A 96 6.80 -0.93 5.99
CA MET A 96 6.78 -1.87 4.87
C MET A 96 6.70 -3.30 5.37
N ILE A 97 5.94 -4.12 4.64
CA ILE A 97 5.71 -5.54 4.97
C ILE A 97 5.87 -6.38 3.69
N PRO A 98 6.54 -7.55 3.71
CA PRO A 98 6.62 -8.45 2.57
C PRO A 98 5.26 -9.02 2.14
N ALA A 99 4.89 -8.93 0.85
CA ALA A 99 3.65 -9.56 0.39
C ALA A 99 3.65 -11.06 0.67
N PHE A 100 2.46 -11.57 1.01
CA PHE A 100 2.18 -12.97 1.30
C PHE A 100 2.94 -13.57 2.51
N SER A 101 3.56 -12.74 3.35
CA SER A 101 4.14 -13.18 4.62
C SER A 101 3.07 -13.33 5.71
N VAL A 102 3.42 -13.96 6.84
CA VAL A 102 2.52 -14.05 8.00
C VAL A 102 2.26 -12.66 8.56
N ALA A 103 3.30 -11.80 8.63
CA ALA A 103 3.12 -10.42 9.08
C ALA A 103 2.14 -9.63 8.21
N HIS A 104 2.13 -9.84 6.89
CA HIS A 104 1.14 -9.21 6.01
C HIS A 104 -0.28 -9.65 6.35
N SER A 105 -0.50 -10.95 6.55
CA SER A 105 -1.81 -11.49 6.96
C SER A 105 -2.25 -10.96 8.32
N ASP A 106 -1.37 -11.02 9.32
CA ASP A 106 -1.68 -10.60 10.69
C ASP A 106 -1.97 -9.10 10.75
N PHE A 107 -1.18 -8.27 10.06
CA PHE A 107 -1.44 -6.83 9.99
C PHE A 107 -2.77 -6.52 9.30
N ALA A 108 -3.12 -7.23 8.24
CA ALA A 108 -4.35 -6.98 7.50
C ALA A 108 -5.61 -7.34 8.29
N VAL A 109 -5.56 -8.42 9.07
CA VAL A 109 -6.72 -8.93 9.83
C VAL A 109 -6.80 -8.28 11.22
N GLU A 110 -5.70 -8.22 11.94
CA GLU A 110 -5.65 -7.83 13.34
C GLU A 110 -5.17 -6.39 13.54
N GLY A 111 -4.55 -5.77 12.53
CA GLY A 111 -3.86 -4.49 12.66
C GLY A 111 -4.71 -3.38 13.24
N GLN A 112 -5.98 -3.29 12.83
CA GLN A 112 -6.93 -2.29 13.36
C GLN A 112 -7.12 -2.38 14.88
N GLY A 113 -6.88 -3.55 15.48
CA GLY A 113 -6.94 -3.77 16.93
C GLY A 113 -5.64 -3.51 17.66
N TYR A 114 -4.54 -3.20 16.96
CA TYR A 114 -3.24 -2.98 17.59
C TYR A 114 -3.24 -1.70 18.44
N PRO A 115 -2.74 -1.74 19.68
CA PRO A 115 -2.72 -0.59 20.58
C PRO A 115 -2.01 0.63 19.97
N GLY A 116 -2.69 1.77 19.95
CA GLY A 116 -2.12 3.05 19.52
C GLY A 116 -1.77 3.14 18.04
N LEU A 117 -2.22 2.20 17.19
CA LEU A 117 -1.92 2.21 15.74
C LEU A 117 -2.28 3.56 15.09
N PHE A 118 -3.42 4.12 15.49
CA PHE A 118 -3.98 5.37 14.96
C PHE A 118 -3.48 6.64 15.67
N ASP A 119 -2.57 6.52 16.65
CA ASP A 119 -2.11 7.67 17.46
C ASP A 119 -1.15 8.60 16.69
N GLN A 120 -0.62 8.15 15.55
CA GLN A 120 0.27 8.91 14.67
C GLN A 120 0.00 8.53 13.20
N PRO A 121 0.16 9.45 12.23
CA PRO A 121 0.11 9.11 10.81
C PRO A 121 1.04 7.93 10.47
N LEU A 122 0.45 6.87 9.94
CA LEU A 122 1.14 5.65 9.53
C LEU A 122 0.91 5.40 8.04
N ALA A 123 1.96 5.48 7.24
CA ALA A 123 1.91 5.27 5.80
C ALA A 123 2.91 4.22 5.35
N GLY A 124 2.68 3.56 4.22
CA GLY A 124 3.55 2.47 3.83
C GLY A 124 3.06 1.68 2.65
N TRP A 125 3.67 0.52 2.45
CA TRP A 125 3.22 -0.40 1.42
C TRP A 125 3.60 -1.86 1.68
N ILE A 126 2.87 -2.74 0.99
CA ILE A 126 3.21 -4.15 0.89
C ILE A 126 4.19 -4.33 -0.27
N THR A 127 5.37 -4.83 0.03
CA THR A 127 6.45 -5.01 -0.95
C THR A 127 6.17 -6.19 -1.86
N GLY A 128 6.77 -6.20 -3.04
CA GLY A 128 6.58 -7.25 -4.04
C GLY A 128 7.82 -7.56 -4.85
N VAL A 129 7.65 -8.46 -5.81
CA VAL A 129 8.63 -8.80 -6.82
C VAL A 129 8.00 -8.63 -8.20
N HIS A 130 8.76 -8.87 -9.27
CA HIS A 130 8.17 -8.93 -10.60
C HIS A 130 7.07 -9.99 -10.65
N LEU A 131 6.00 -9.76 -11.42
CA LEU A 131 4.84 -10.66 -11.46
C LEU A 131 5.20 -12.09 -11.87
N ASP A 132 6.14 -12.27 -12.81
CA ASP A 132 6.64 -13.60 -13.22
C ASP A 132 7.46 -14.31 -12.13
N GLU A 133 7.88 -13.61 -11.08
CA GLU A 133 8.67 -14.12 -9.95
C GLU A 133 7.79 -14.44 -8.73
N LEU A 134 6.49 -14.16 -8.80
CA LEU A 134 5.54 -14.53 -7.74
C LEU A 134 5.56 -16.03 -7.46
N GLY A 135 5.62 -16.38 -6.17
CA GLY A 135 5.77 -17.76 -5.71
C GLY A 135 7.15 -18.38 -5.96
N LYS A 136 8.07 -17.68 -6.65
CA LYS A 136 9.44 -18.14 -6.92
C LYS A 136 10.48 -17.38 -6.10
N ARG A 137 10.22 -16.10 -5.84
CA ARG A 137 11.07 -15.21 -5.06
C ARG A 137 10.22 -14.53 -3.98
N ALA A 138 10.73 -14.51 -2.76
CA ALA A 138 10.07 -13.81 -1.66
C ALA A 138 10.29 -12.29 -1.80
N PRO A 139 9.23 -11.46 -1.69
CA PRO A 139 9.36 -10.03 -1.46
C PRO A 139 10.19 -9.75 -0.20
N LYS A 140 10.86 -8.60 -0.15
CA LYS A 140 11.71 -8.24 0.98
C LYS A 140 11.54 -6.79 1.42
N VAL A 141 11.78 -6.59 2.70
CA VAL A 141 12.00 -5.29 3.33
C VAL A 141 13.44 -5.18 3.80
N PHE A 142 13.96 -3.96 3.87
CA PHE A 142 15.33 -3.66 4.27
C PHE A 142 15.33 -2.67 5.43
N ASP A 143 16.03 -3.03 6.50
CA ASP A 143 16.36 -2.11 7.58
C ASP A 143 17.69 -1.40 7.25
N GLY A 144 17.61 -0.12 6.89
CA GLY A 144 18.80 0.67 6.54
C GLY A 144 19.73 0.95 7.73
N ALA A 145 19.29 0.79 8.99
CA ALA A 145 20.20 0.93 10.13
C ALA A 145 21.19 -0.23 10.20
N THR A 146 20.73 -1.46 9.93
CA THR A 146 21.53 -2.69 10.01
C THR A 146 22.05 -3.15 8.64
N GLY A 147 21.38 -2.76 7.57
CA GLY A 147 21.58 -3.26 6.20
C GLY A 147 21.00 -4.66 5.98
N VAL A 148 20.17 -5.16 6.90
CA VAL A 148 19.61 -6.51 6.83
C VAL A 148 18.33 -6.51 6.00
N ALA A 149 18.17 -7.55 5.18
CA ALA A 149 16.95 -7.82 4.43
C ALA A 149 16.12 -8.89 5.13
N HIS A 150 14.80 -8.70 5.17
CA HIS A 150 13.84 -9.62 5.77
C HIS A 150 12.74 -9.94 4.76
N ASP A 151 12.33 -11.21 4.69
CA ASP A 151 11.15 -11.68 3.95
C ASP A 151 9.96 -11.98 4.89
N GLU A 152 10.09 -11.61 6.17
CA GLU A 152 9.03 -11.70 7.17
C GLU A 152 9.12 -10.52 8.16
N GLY A 153 8.02 -10.22 8.82
CA GLY A 153 7.91 -9.09 9.75
C GLY A 153 7.64 -7.77 9.04
N ALA A 154 7.81 -6.66 9.77
CA ALA A 154 7.63 -5.31 9.27
C ALA A 154 8.88 -4.47 9.55
N VAL A 155 9.24 -3.58 8.63
CA VAL A 155 10.24 -2.53 8.92
C VAL A 155 9.53 -1.19 9.04
N LEU A 156 9.89 -0.45 10.07
CA LEU A 156 9.36 0.85 10.44
C LEU A 156 10.46 1.90 10.35
N LEU A 157 10.08 3.11 9.95
CA LEU A 157 10.87 4.32 10.06
C LEU A 157 10.01 5.37 10.75
N HIS A 158 10.23 5.56 12.04
CA HIS A 158 9.62 6.66 12.79
C HIS A 158 10.36 7.93 12.42
N VAL A 159 9.66 8.89 11.81
CA VAL A 159 10.23 10.16 11.34
C VAL A 159 9.77 11.27 12.28
N GLU A 160 10.73 12.02 12.81
CA GLU A 160 10.47 13.21 13.62
C GLU A 160 10.36 14.45 12.73
N LEU A 161 9.39 15.30 13.04
CA LEU A 161 9.15 16.57 12.36
C LEU A 161 9.41 17.74 13.31
N PRO A 162 9.87 18.89 12.78
CA PRO A 162 10.01 20.11 13.56
C PRO A 162 8.64 20.65 13.96
N ASP A 163 8.61 21.45 15.02
CA ASP A 163 7.41 22.16 15.47
C ASP A 163 6.75 22.95 14.32
N GLY A 164 5.41 22.95 14.30
CA GLY A 164 4.63 23.64 13.27
C GLY A 164 4.62 22.94 11.91
N VAL A 165 5.11 21.71 11.80
CA VAL A 165 4.97 20.87 10.61
C VAL A 165 4.21 19.61 10.96
N ALA A 166 3.17 19.31 10.19
CA ALA A 166 2.36 18.11 10.35
C ALA A 166 2.33 17.30 9.05
N ALA A 167 2.10 15.98 9.19
CA ALA A 167 1.87 15.07 8.09
C ALA A 167 0.37 14.85 7.91
N ASP A 168 -0.13 15.04 6.68
CA ASP A 168 -1.51 14.71 6.31
C ASP A 168 -1.50 13.49 5.38
N LEU A 169 -2.36 12.52 5.68
CA LEU A 169 -2.52 11.30 4.89
C LEU A 169 -3.84 11.32 4.17
N ASP A 170 -3.80 11.00 2.88
CA ASP A 170 -4.99 10.91 2.05
C ASP A 170 -5.00 9.61 1.25
N ILE A 171 -6.20 9.06 1.11
CA ILE A 171 -6.47 7.81 0.40
C ILE A 171 -7.35 8.17 -0.79
N LEU A 172 -6.75 8.22 -1.97
CA LEU A 172 -7.48 8.43 -3.20
C LEU A 172 -8.03 7.08 -3.69
N ASN A 173 -9.29 6.81 -3.35
CA ASN A 173 -10.06 5.71 -3.91
C ASN A 173 -10.88 6.19 -5.11
N ILE A 174 -10.57 5.68 -6.30
CA ILE A 174 -11.28 6.03 -7.54
C ILE A 174 -12.58 5.23 -7.73
N PHE A 175 -12.82 4.23 -6.89
CA PHE A 175 -13.98 3.35 -6.99
C PHE A 175 -15.12 3.81 -6.09
N ALA A 176 -16.32 3.87 -6.67
CA ALA A 176 -17.58 3.99 -5.93
C ALA A 176 -18.26 2.63 -5.81
N GLN A 177 -19.13 2.47 -4.81
CA GLN A 177 -20.04 1.32 -4.75
C GLN A 177 -20.95 1.32 -5.97
N GLY A 178 -21.19 0.14 -6.57
CA GLY A 178 -22.06 0.00 -7.73
C GLY A 178 -23.50 0.44 -7.47
N GLU A 179 -24.14 0.95 -8.53
CA GLU A 179 -25.51 1.48 -8.55
C GLU A 179 -26.60 0.41 -8.36
N ALA A 180 -26.28 -0.86 -8.58
CA ALA A 180 -27.21 -1.97 -8.41
C ALA A 180 -27.46 -2.21 -6.92
N GLU A 181 -28.48 -1.54 -6.36
CA GLU A 181 -28.85 -1.65 -4.94
C GLU A 181 -29.04 -3.10 -4.45
N ALA A 182 -29.37 -4.03 -5.36
CA ALA A 182 -29.55 -5.44 -5.03
C ALA A 182 -28.22 -6.20 -4.86
N LEU A 183 -27.19 -5.93 -5.68
CA LEU A 183 -25.99 -6.78 -5.73
C LEU A 183 -25.03 -6.47 -4.56
N THR A 184 -25.40 -6.99 -3.39
CA THR A 184 -24.66 -6.89 -2.14
C THR A 184 -24.03 -8.22 -1.78
N PHE A 185 -22.85 -8.19 -1.18
CA PHE A 185 -22.12 -9.36 -0.70
C PHE A 185 -21.89 -9.19 0.80
N THR A 186 -22.21 -10.20 1.60
CA THR A 186 -21.77 -10.29 3.00
C THR A 186 -21.14 -11.63 3.26
N PHE A 187 -20.20 -11.66 4.21
CA PHE A 187 -19.39 -12.84 4.50
C PHE A 187 -19.67 -13.33 5.92
N PRO A 188 -19.86 -14.65 6.11
CA PRO A 188 -20.13 -15.23 7.44
C PRO A 188 -18.86 -15.36 8.29
N LYS A 189 -17.68 -15.16 7.71
CA LYS A 189 -16.38 -15.21 8.39
C LYS A 189 -15.44 -14.21 7.75
N ALA A 190 -14.58 -13.62 8.57
CA ALA A 190 -13.47 -12.80 8.08
C ALA A 190 -12.34 -13.67 7.52
N GLY A 191 -11.56 -13.12 6.58
CA GLY A 191 -10.34 -13.76 6.07
C GLY A 191 -10.05 -13.50 4.60
N PHE A 192 -8.93 -14.05 4.12
CA PHE A 192 -8.46 -13.91 2.74
C PHE A 192 -9.11 -14.91 1.77
N GLU A 193 -9.94 -15.84 2.26
CA GLU A 193 -10.62 -16.82 1.43
C GLU A 193 -12.10 -16.92 1.82
N ALA A 194 -12.96 -17.09 0.82
CA ALA A 194 -14.38 -17.38 1.03
C ALA A 194 -14.87 -18.48 0.08
N GLU A 195 -15.55 -19.47 0.64
CA GLU A 195 -16.33 -20.46 -0.13
C GLU A 195 -17.80 -20.02 -0.23
N VAL A 196 -18.33 -19.48 0.87
CA VAL A 196 -19.73 -19.09 1.04
C VAL A 196 -19.82 -17.58 1.24
N ALA A 197 -20.77 -16.95 0.57
CA ALA A 197 -21.19 -15.58 0.81
C ALA A 197 -22.72 -15.50 0.79
N THR A 198 -23.29 -14.48 1.42
CA THR A 198 -24.69 -14.11 1.19
C THR A 198 -24.71 -13.04 0.10
N VAL A 199 -25.33 -13.35 -1.04
CA VAL A 199 -25.52 -12.43 -2.15
C VAL A 199 -27.01 -12.17 -2.31
N GLU A 200 -27.43 -10.90 -2.31
CA GLU A 200 -28.87 -10.55 -2.40
C GLU A 200 -29.73 -11.21 -1.30
N GLY A 201 -29.15 -11.45 -0.13
CA GLY A 201 -29.81 -12.15 0.98
C GLY A 201 -29.88 -13.68 0.83
N GLN A 202 -29.29 -14.27 -0.21
CA GLN A 202 -29.21 -15.71 -0.44
C GLN A 202 -27.81 -16.24 -0.18
N GLU A 203 -27.70 -17.32 0.59
CA GLU A 203 -26.43 -18.02 0.76
C GLU A 203 -26.06 -18.76 -0.54
N VAL A 204 -24.87 -18.46 -1.07
CA VAL A 204 -24.36 -19.03 -2.33
C VAL A 204 -22.93 -19.50 -2.18
N ASN A 205 -22.52 -20.45 -3.04
CA ASN A 205 -21.10 -20.68 -3.28
C ASN A 205 -20.56 -19.51 -4.12
N LEU A 206 -19.64 -18.73 -3.55
CA LEU A 206 -19.22 -17.46 -4.14
C LEU A 206 -18.49 -17.66 -5.48
N ALA A 207 -17.63 -18.67 -5.59
CA ALA A 207 -16.86 -18.89 -6.82
C ALA A 207 -17.76 -19.27 -8.00
N ARG A 208 -18.75 -20.13 -7.77
CA ARG A 208 -19.78 -20.47 -8.77
C ARG A 208 -20.63 -19.26 -9.11
N TYR A 209 -21.08 -18.51 -8.11
CA TYR A 209 -21.89 -17.31 -8.34
C TYR A 209 -21.17 -16.30 -9.25
N ILE A 210 -19.90 -15.98 -8.94
CA ILE A 210 -19.06 -15.09 -9.75
C ILE A 210 -18.93 -15.59 -11.19
N THR A 211 -18.70 -16.90 -11.36
CA THR A 211 -18.52 -17.52 -12.68
C THR A 211 -19.81 -17.51 -13.50
N GLU A 212 -20.93 -17.92 -12.90
CA GLU A 212 -22.25 -18.02 -13.55
C GLU A 212 -22.83 -16.66 -13.96
N HIS A 213 -22.53 -15.61 -13.17
CA HIS A 213 -23.00 -14.25 -13.41
C HIS A 213 -21.98 -13.38 -14.16
N GLU A 214 -20.86 -13.97 -14.60
CA GLU A 214 -19.79 -13.29 -15.33
C GLU A 214 -19.31 -11.99 -14.64
N ILE A 215 -19.20 -12.03 -13.31
CA ILE A 215 -18.76 -10.87 -12.52
C ILE A 215 -17.32 -10.50 -12.91
N ASP A 216 -17.12 -9.23 -13.26
CA ASP A 216 -15.79 -8.70 -13.59
C ASP A 216 -14.91 -8.62 -12.33
N THR A 217 -14.02 -9.61 -12.17
CA THR A 217 -13.14 -9.73 -11.01
C THR A 217 -12.00 -8.70 -10.98
N ARG A 218 -11.89 -7.83 -12.00
CA ARG A 218 -10.97 -6.68 -11.98
C ARG A 218 -11.50 -5.56 -11.08
N LEU A 219 -12.81 -5.52 -10.85
CA LEU A 219 -13.46 -4.54 -9.99
C LEU A 219 -13.42 -5.02 -8.52
N PRO A 220 -13.07 -4.15 -7.57
CA PRO A 220 -13.07 -4.52 -6.16
C PRO A 220 -14.49 -4.67 -5.61
N LEU A 221 -14.59 -5.42 -4.51
CA LEU A 221 -15.69 -5.27 -3.57
C LEU A 221 -15.44 -4.04 -2.69
N VAL A 222 -16.40 -3.13 -2.61
CA VAL A 222 -16.28 -1.85 -1.90
C VAL A 222 -17.23 -1.84 -0.71
N ALA A 223 -16.68 -1.64 0.49
CA ALA A 223 -17.42 -1.48 1.74
C ALA A 223 -17.30 -0.04 2.26
N ASN A 224 -18.35 0.41 2.96
CA ASN A 224 -18.38 1.73 3.58
C ASN A 224 -18.16 1.62 5.10
N TYR A 225 -16.97 2.03 5.55
CA TYR A 225 -16.60 2.11 6.96
C TYR A 225 -16.79 3.54 7.46
N ALA A 226 -17.97 3.81 8.02
CA ALA A 226 -18.32 5.10 8.64
C ALA A 226 -18.05 6.33 7.75
N GLY A 227 -18.27 6.20 6.44
CA GLY A 227 -18.03 7.24 5.43
C GLY A 227 -16.80 7.01 4.56
N THR A 228 -15.91 6.09 4.94
CA THR A 228 -14.70 5.77 4.17
C THR A 228 -14.92 4.54 3.31
N LEU A 229 -14.67 4.64 2.00
CA LEU A 229 -14.80 3.53 1.07
C LEU A 229 -13.50 2.71 1.04
N VAL A 230 -13.58 1.44 1.44
CA VAL A 230 -12.45 0.51 1.47
C VAL A 230 -12.70 -0.63 0.49
N ASN A 231 -11.66 -0.95 -0.28
CA ASN A 231 -11.70 -1.96 -1.33
C ASN A 231 -11.17 -3.30 -0.82
N VAL A 232 -11.79 -4.38 -1.28
CA VAL A 232 -11.29 -5.76 -1.19
C VAL A 232 -11.23 -6.32 -2.60
N SER A 233 -10.02 -6.52 -3.10
CA SER A 233 -9.82 -7.00 -4.48
C SER A 233 -9.80 -8.52 -4.54
N ILE A 234 -10.42 -9.09 -5.57
CA ILE A 234 -10.43 -10.53 -5.84
C ILE A 234 -9.06 -10.93 -6.43
N GLN A 235 -8.44 -11.95 -5.85
CA GLN A 235 -7.17 -12.50 -6.30
C GLN A 235 -7.37 -13.68 -7.27
N GLU A 236 -8.22 -14.63 -6.89
CA GLU A 236 -8.41 -15.88 -7.62
C GLU A 236 -9.84 -16.38 -7.42
N VAL A 237 -10.43 -16.94 -8.48
CA VAL A 237 -11.73 -17.62 -8.43
C VAL A 237 -11.54 -19.04 -8.93
N ASP A 238 -11.66 -19.99 -8.03
CA ASP A 238 -11.61 -21.43 -8.32
C ASP A 238 -13.02 -22.01 -8.22
N ALA A 239 -13.72 -22.08 -9.36
CA ALA A 239 -15.09 -22.59 -9.43
C ALA A 239 -15.18 -24.10 -9.16
N GLU A 240 -14.10 -24.86 -9.42
CA GLU A 240 -14.05 -26.31 -9.20
C GLU A 240 -13.92 -26.61 -7.71
N ALA A 241 -12.99 -25.95 -7.02
CA ALA A 241 -12.85 -26.03 -5.57
C ALA A 241 -13.92 -25.23 -4.81
N GLY A 242 -14.67 -24.38 -5.51
CA GLY A 242 -15.72 -23.53 -4.94
C GLY A 242 -15.18 -22.36 -4.10
N ARG A 243 -13.94 -21.93 -4.32
CA ARG A 243 -13.20 -21.01 -3.44
C ARG A 243 -12.82 -19.72 -4.15
N VAL A 244 -12.91 -18.61 -3.43
CA VAL A 244 -12.40 -17.30 -3.86
C VAL A 244 -11.33 -16.85 -2.90
N LYS A 245 -10.23 -16.31 -3.43
CA LYS A 245 -9.17 -15.65 -2.65
C LYS A 245 -9.20 -14.15 -2.88
N PHE A 246 -8.79 -13.39 -1.87
CA PHE A 246 -8.73 -11.93 -1.89
C PHE A 246 -7.32 -11.41 -1.59
N TYR A 247 -7.03 -10.19 -2.02
CA TYR A 247 -5.76 -9.50 -1.68
C TYR A 247 -5.79 -8.80 -0.31
N ALA A 248 -6.98 -8.54 0.21
CA ALA A 248 -7.23 -8.06 1.57
C ALA A 248 -8.35 -8.91 2.19
N PRO A 249 -8.40 -9.05 3.52
CA PRO A 249 -9.41 -9.89 4.14
C PRO A 249 -10.79 -9.27 4.01
N VAL A 250 -11.79 -10.09 3.71
CA VAL A 250 -13.19 -9.72 3.95
C VAL A 250 -13.44 -9.72 5.46
N VAL A 251 -14.39 -8.90 5.90
CA VAL A 251 -14.79 -8.76 7.30
C VAL A 251 -16.19 -9.36 7.50
N GLU A 252 -16.35 -10.14 8.57
CA GLU A 252 -17.61 -10.78 8.93
C GLU A 252 -18.73 -9.75 9.09
N GLY A 253 -19.88 -10.00 8.47
CA GLY A 253 -21.07 -9.18 8.59
C GLY A 253 -21.02 -7.80 7.93
N VAL A 254 -19.88 -7.41 7.33
CA VAL A 254 -19.78 -6.18 6.55
C VAL A 254 -20.44 -6.36 5.18
N GLU A 255 -21.23 -5.37 4.78
CA GLU A 255 -21.83 -5.30 3.44
C GLU A 255 -20.82 -4.70 2.45
N TYR A 256 -20.61 -5.43 1.37
CA TYR A 256 -19.81 -5.01 0.22
C TYR A 256 -20.71 -4.88 -1.01
N ARG A 257 -20.31 -4.00 -1.93
CA ARG A 257 -20.89 -3.89 -3.27
C ARG A 257 -19.78 -3.97 -4.30
N LEU A 258 -20.03 -4.62 -5.43
CA LEU A 258 -19.07 -4.58 -6.54
C LEU A 258 -18.90 -3.13 -7.00
N ALA A 259 -17.67 -2.70 -7.26
CA ALA A 259 -17.41 -1.34 -7.72
C ALA A 259 -18.07 -1.05 -9.06
N GLN A 260 -18.35 0.22 -9.32
CA GLN A 260 -18.74 0.65 -10.66
C GLN A 260 -17.56 0.53 -11.63
N ALA A 261 -17.83 0.07 -12.85
CA ALA A 261 -16.83 0.10 -13.92
C ALA A 261 -16.37 1.54 -14.18
N LEU A 262 -15.06 1.75 -14.16
CA LEU A 262 -14.44 3.03 -14.47
C LEU A 262 -13.96 3.04 -15.92
N GLY A 263 -13.89 4.24 -16.50
CA GLY A 263 -13.24 4.47 -17.78
C GLY A 263 -11.72 4.39 -17.64
N SER A 264 -11.04 5.54 -17.73
CA SER A 264 -9.59 5.59 -17.58
C SER A 264 -9.19 5.79 -16.11
N TYR A 265 -8.47 4.81 -15.56
CA TYR A 265 -7.93 4.90 -14.19
C TYR A 265 -6.91 6.05 -14.10
N ALA A 266 -6.05 6.20 -15.12
CA ALA A 266 -5.09 7.28 -15.19
C ALA A 266 -5.76 8.66 -15.12
N GLN A 267 -6.88 8.85 -15.84
CA GLN A 267 -7.67 10.09 -15.75
C GLN A 267 -8.31 10.25 -14.38
N ALA A 268 -8.95 9.21 -13.84
CA ALA A 268 -9.58 9.27 -12.51
C ALA A 268 -8.56 9.65 -11.41
N PHE A 269 -7.36 9.06 -11.43
CA PHE A 269 -6.29 9.45 -10.50
C PHE A 269 -5.78 10.87 -10.76
N ALA A 270 -5.62 11.28 -12.02
CA ALA A 270 -5.17 12.63 -12.36
C ALA A 270 -6.19 13.71 -11.95
N GLU A 271 -7.48 13.43 -12.06
CA GLU A 271 -8.56 14.29 -11.59
C GLU A 271 -8.58 14.36 -10.06
N GLY A 272 -8.50 13.21 -9.38
CA GLY A 272 -8.41 13.13 -7.92
C GLY A 272 -7.17 13.82 -7.34
N ALA A 273 -6.06 13.86 -8.10
CA ALA A 273 -4.85 14.58 -7.73
C ALA A 273 -5.05 16.11 -7.65
N GLY A 274 -6.02 16.66 -8.38
CA GLY A 274 -6.23 18.11 -8.50
C GLY A 274 -4.99 18.87 -9.02
N GLY A 275 -4.11 18.20 -9.77
CA GLY A 275 -2.85 18.78 -10.27
C GLY A 275 -1.71 18.90 -9.24
N LYS A 276 -1.88 18.35 -8.03
CA LYS A 276 -0.84 18.26 -6.98
C LYS A 276 -0.10 16.90 -7.06
N GLY A 277 0.85 16.65 -6.16
CA GLY A 277 1.57 15.35 -6.07
C GLY A 277 3.08 15.36 -6.21
N ALA A 278 3.69 16.38 -6.83
CA ALA A 278 5.13 16.36 -7.13
C ALA A 278 6.03 16.41 -5.88
N ASN A 279 5.54 16.97 -4.77
CA ASN A 279 6.27 17.07 -3.50
C ASN A 279 5.67 16.19 -2.39
N GLU A 280 4.87 15.22 -2.79
CA GLU A 280 4.13 14.32 -1.90
C GLU A 280 4.77 12.93 -1.96
N TYR A 281 4.75 12.20 -0.85
CA TYR A 281 4.95 10.76 -0.93
C TYR A 281 3.70 10.17 -1.58
N SER A 282 3.86 9.19 -2.47
CA SER A 282 2.74 8.40 -2.94
C SER A 282 3.14 6.98 -3.28
N CYS A 283 2.20 6.04 -3.15
CA CYS A 283 2.31 4.69 -3.68
C CYS A 283 0.98 4.26 -4.30
N ASN A 284 1.02 3.36 -5.28
CA ASN A 284 -0.15 2.96 -6.06
C ASN A 284 -0.25 1.43 -6.16
N CYS A 285 -1.44 0.86 -6.10
CA CYS A 285 -1.62 -0.59 -6.22
C CYS A 285 -1.12 -1.16 -7.56
N ILE A 286 -0.51 -2.34 -7.51
CA ILE A 286 -0.17 -3.16 -8.69
C ILE A 286 -1.41 -3.51 -9.51
N LEU A 287 -2.56 -3.65 -8.86
CA LEU A 287 -3.83 -3.90 -9.55
C LEU A 287 -4.29 -2.69 -10.37
N ASN A 288 -4.03 -1.47 -9.91
CA ASN A 288 -4.32 -0.28 -10.71
C ASN A 288 -3.36 -0.21 -11.90
N TYR A 289 -2.09 -0.58 -11.72
CA TYR A 289 -1.13 -0.64 -12.82
C TYR A 289 -1.56 -1.61 -13.92
N LEU A 290 -2.02 -2.80 -13.52
CA LEU A 290 -2.42 -3.86 -14.45
C LEU A 290 -3.78 -3.59 -15.08
N TYR A 291 -4.81 -3.32 -14.27
CA TYR A 291 -6.17 -3.18 -14.76
C TYR A 291 -6.47 -1.78 -15.32
N GLY A 292 -5.74 -0.77 -14.85
CA GLY A 292 -5.78 0.59 -15.38
C GLY A 292 -4.79 0.85 -16.51
N GLU A 293 -4.03 -0.17 -16.95
CA GLU A 293 -3.05 -0.11 -18.03
C GLU A 293 -2.09 1.08 -17.88
N LEU A 294 -1.50 1.26 -16.68
CA LEU A 294 -0.74 2.47 -16.36
C LEU A 294 0.64 2.54 -17.02
N GLU A 295 1.09 1.49 -17.72
CA GLU A 295 2.34 1.52 -18.49
C GLU A 295 2.33 2.69 -19.48
N GLY A 296 3.33 3.57 -19.38
CA GLY A 296 3.44 4.81 -20.17
C GLY A 296 2.40 5.89 -19.85
N GLN A 297 1.50 5.65 -18.88
CA GLN A 297 0.48 6.63 -18.47
C GLN A 297 0.90 7.38 -17.22
N ARG A 298 0.50 8.65 -17.15
CA ARG A 298 0.72 9.50 -15.97
C ARG A 298 -0.56 9.58 -15.13
N THR A 299 -0.41 9.59 -13.82
CA THR A 299 -1.50 9.78 -12.85
C THR A 299 -1.42 11.20 -12.25
N GLY A 300 -1.42 12.22 -13.11
CA GLY A 300 -1.22 13.61 -12.71
C GLY A 300 0.24 13.93 -12.32
N GLY A 301 0.42 14.55 -11.15
CA GLY A 301 1.73 14.89 -10.58
C GLY A 301 2.33 13.81 -9.68
N PHE A 302 1.60 12.75 -9.40
CA PHE A 302 2.06 11.67 -8.52
C PHE A 302 3.13 10.81 -9.19
N THR A 303 4.16 10.53 -8.42
CA THR A 303 5.20 9.56 -8.74
C THR A 303 5.47 8.72 -7.51
N GLY A 304 5.78 7.45 -7.70
CA GLY A 304 5.88 6.53 -6.58
C GLY A 304 6.10 5.08 -6.99
N PRO A 305 6.44 4.22 -6.03
CA PRO A 305 6.37 2.78 -6.24
C PRO A 305 4.95 2.33 -6.53
N VAL A 306 4.85 1.32 -7.39
CA VAL A 306 3.67 0.49 -7.54
C VAL A 306 3.85 -0.76 -6.67
N THR A 307 2.86 -1.07 -5.84
CA THR A 307 3.01 -1.93 -4.66
C THR A 307 1.95 -3.01 -4.60
N PHE A 308 2.13 -4.05 -3.77
CA PHE A 308 1.20 -5.18 -3.66
C PHE A 308 0.07 -4.95 -2.64
N GLY A 309 -0.14 -3.68 -2.31
CA GLY A 309 -0.96 -3.20 -1.22
C GLY A 309 -0.39 -1.89 -0.72
N GLU A 310 -1.27 -1.01 -0.28
CA GLU A 310 -0.94 0.31 0.23
C GLU A 310 -1.28 0.32 1.71
N ILE A 311 -0.52 1.06 2.51
CA ILE A 311 -0.81 1.21 3.93
C ILE A 311 -1.06 2.69 4.19
N ALA A 312 -2.26 3.00 4.68
CA ALA A 312 -2.59 4.25 5.36
C ALA A 312 -3.43 3.87 6.58
N TYR A 313 -2.74 3.74 7.72
CA TYR A 313 -3.19 3.06 8.95
C TYR A 313 -3.51 1.57 8.76
N ILE A 314 -4.34 1.21 7.79
CA ILE A 314 -4.77 -0.15 7.48
C ILE A 314 -4.26 -0.59 6.11
N LEU A 315 -4.33 -1.90 5.83
CA LEU A 315 -4.11 -2.41 4.48
C LEU A 315 -5.21 -1.92 3.53
N LEU A 316 -4.81 -1.42 2.37
CA LEU A 316 -5.65 -0.95 1.29
C LEU A 316 -5.26 -1.64 -0.02
N ASN A 317 -6.21 -1.77 -0.93
CA ASN A 317 -5.98 -2.26 -2.29
C ASN A 317 -6.66 -1.36 -3.31
N GLN A 318 -6.11 -1.30 -4.52
CA GLN A 318 -6.69 -0.53 -5.63
C GLN A 318 -6.95 0.93 -5.25
N THR A 319 -6.03 1.55 -4.52
CA THR A 319 -6.07 2.97 -4.18
C THR A 319 -4.77 3.66 -4.62
N LEU A 320 -4.68 4.95 -4.34
CA LEU A 320 -3.43 5.66 -4.27
C LEU A 320 -3.35 6.26 -2.88
N VAL A 321 -2.32 5.91 -2.11
CA VAL A 321 -2.03 6.56 -0.83
C VAL A 321 -1.06 7.68 -1.09
N ARG A 322 -1.33 8.84 -0.50
CA ARG A 322 -0.41 9.97 -0.51
C ARG A 322 -0.23 10.55 0.88
N MET A 323 0.90 11.21 1.05
CA MET A 323 1.18 12.00 2.23
C MET A 323 1.73 13.35 1.79
N GLU A 324 1.30 14.41 2.45
CA GLU A 324 1.90 15.73 2.35
C GLU A 324 2.40 16.22 3.70
N LEU A 325 3.45 17.05 3.69
CA LEU A 325 3.88 17.78 4.86
C LEU A 325 3.44 19.22 4.70
N HIS A 326 2.59 19.71 5.59
CA HIS A 326 2.11 21.08 5.59
C HIS A 326 2.59 21.82 6.85
N GLU A 327 2.67 23.15 6.76
CA GLU A 327 2.85 23.96 7.95
C GLU A 327 1.52 23.98 8.69
N GLY A 328 1.51 23.44 9.92
CA GLY A 328 0.38 23.55 10.79
C GLY A 328 0.33 24.95 11.39
N ASP A 329 -0.87 25.49 11.57
CA ASP A 329 -1.05 26.55 12.55
C ASP A 329 -0.63 25.98 13.92
N ALA A 330 0.35 26.61 14.57
CA ALA A 330 0.74 26.24 15.92
C ALA A 330 -0.53 26.17 16.77
N ALA A 331 -0.83 25.00 17.33
CA ALA A 331 -1.99 24.82 18.19
C ALA A 331 -1.97 25.91 19.27
N ALA A 332 -2.98 26.79 19.23
CA ALA A 332 -3.16 27.88 20.17
C ALA A 332 -3.68 27.38 21.52
#